data_AF-A0A7X6X9D5-F1
#
_entry.id   AF-A0A7X6X9D5-F1
#
_cell.length_a   1.000
_cell.length_b   1.000
_cell.length_c   1.000
_cell.angle_alpha   90.00
_cell.angle_beta   90.00
_cell.angle_gamma   90.00
#
_symmetry.space_group_name_H-M   'P 1'
#
loop_
_entity.id
_entity.type
_entity.pdbx_description
1 polymer ?
#
loop_
_entity_poly.entity_id
_entity_poly.type
_entity_poly.pdbx_seq_one_letter_code
_entity_poly.pdbx_strand_id
1 'polypeptide(L)'
;IVPKLLKWDEKKRLARTQELMKTVGLNPEEFMDRYPAKMSGGQQQRIGFLRALAADPPIILLDEPFGALDPVTRDSLQDELKRLQKELNKTMVFVTHDMDEAIKIADRIVIMNEGQIVQYDTPEEILLNPANQFVEKFIGKHRLSNGNVNTVSEIMRSNPITIRENNGLARVISQMQSKRISTLLIVDEHNKYVGTVGIEALIDKVKPGMLVSDLEIESRVSVSPASSAKEAFDLLVKDRMDILVVTNDENEVVGVVTKTSMVESLASVVWKEEAHD
;
A
#
# COMPACT_ATOMS: atom_id res chain seq x y z
N ILE A 1 24.58 -26.15 11.92
CA ILE A 1 25.23 -27.49 11.82
C ILE A 1 25.43 -27.80 10.34
N VAL A 2 26.59 -28.36 9.93
CA VAL A 2 26.84 -28.73 8.53
C VAL A 2 26.93 -30.25 8.36
N PRO A 3 26.48 -30.82 7.23
CA PRO A 3 26.48 -32.28 7.00
C PRO A 3 27.83 -32.98 7.24
N LYS A 4 28.95 -32.27 6.98
CA LYS A 4 30.30 -32.77 7.26
C LYS A 4 30.53 -33.05 8.75
N LEU A 5 30.01 -32.19 9.64
CA LEU A 5 30.11 -32.38 11.10
C LEU A 5 29.19 -33.50 11.58
N LEU A 6 28.10 -33.77 10.86
CA LEU A 6 27.22 -34.92 11.08
C LEU A 6 27.81 -36.24 10.55
N LYS A 7 29.06 -36.22 10.05
CA LYS A 7 29.78 -37.38 9.48
C LYS A 7 29.02 -38.05 8.32
N TRP A 8 28.25 -37.29 7.55
CA TRP A 8 27.63 -37.80 6.33
C TRP A 8 28.71 -38.14 5.29
N ASP A 9 28.57 -39.28 4.63
CA ASP A 9 29.46 -39.68 3.54
C ASP A 9 29.34 -38.69 2.35
N GLU A 10 30.35 -38.69 1.50
CA GLU A 10 30.42 -37.77 0.36
C GLU A 10 29.27 -37.94 -0.63
N LYS A 11 28.85 -39.17 -0.89
CA LYS A 11 27.75 -39.47 -1.81
C LYS A 11 26.43 -38.90 -1.29
N LYS A 12 26.16 -39.06 0.00
CA LYS A 12 24.98 -38.49 0.68
C LYS A 12 25.01 -36.97 0.68
N ARG A 13 26.16 -36.35 0.95
CA ARG A 13 26.32 -34.89 0.90
C ARG A 13 26.05 -34.35 -0.51
N LEU A 14 26.62 -34.98 -1.53
CA LEU A 14 26.44 -34.56 -2.92
C LEU A 14 24.98 -34.70 -3.36
N ALA A 15 24.34 -35.83 -3.06
CA ALA A 15 22.93 -36.07 -3.38
C ALA A 15 22.02 -35.02 -2.71
N ARG A 16 22.25 -34.70 -1.43
CA ARG A 16 21.48 -33.67 -0.71
C ARG A 16 21.70 -32.27 -1.30
N THR A 17 22.94 -31.91 -1.65
CA THR A 17 23.22 -30.63 -2.29
C THR A 17 22.49 -30.50 -3.63
N GLN A 18 22.54 -31.54 -4.47
CA GLN A 18 21.85 -31.54 -5.76
C GLN A 18 20.33 -31.44 -5.63
N GLU A 19 19.74 -32.15 -4.67
CA GLU A 19 18.32 -32.07 -4.33
C GLU A 19 17.93 -30.63 -3.97
N LEU A 20 18.63 -30.03 -3.01
CA LEU A 20 18.34 -28.69 -2.52
C LEU A 20 18.50 -27.61 -3.60
N MET A 21 19.55 -27.71 -4.44
CA MET A 21 19.75 -26.78 -5.56
C MET A 21 18.59 -26.81 -6.55
N LYS A 22 18.05 -28.00 -6.84
CA LYS A 22 16.87 -28.14 -7.72
C LYS A 22 15.62 -27.50 -7.13
N THR A 23 15.42 -27.58 -5.80
CA THR A 23 14.25 -27.00 -5.13
C THR A 23 14.15 -25.49 -5.31
N VAL A 24 15.29 -24.79 -5.43
CA VAL A 24 15.36 -23.33 -5.63
C VAL A 24 15.66 -22.92 -7.08
N GLY A 25 15.46 -23.84 -8.03
CA GLY A 25 15.63 -23.57 -9.47
C GLY A 25 17.08 -23.37 -9.92
N LEU A 26 18.08 -23.79 -9.13
CA LEU A 26 19.49 -23.73 -9.51
C LEU A 26 19.93 -25.06 -10.10
N ASN A 27 20.32 -25.07 -11.37
CA ASN A 27 20.81 -26.29 -12.03
C ASN A 27 22.16 -26.73 -11.38
N PRO A 28 22.22 -27.90 -10.72
CA PRO A 28 23.46 -28.35 -10.09
C PRO A 28 24.64 -28.46 -11.06
N GLU A 29 24.40 -28.86 -12.31
CA GLU A 29 25.47 -29.03 -13.31
C GLU A 29 26.14 -27.69 -13.68
N GLU A 30 25.39 -26.59 -13.60
CA GLU A 30 25.88 -25.26 -13.98
C GLU A 30 26.51 -24.51 -12.81
N PHE A 31 25.96 -24.68 -11.60
CA PHE A 31 26.24 -23.81 -10.47
C PHE A 31 27.13 -24.44 -9.39
N MET A 32 27.27 -25.77 -9.34
CA MET A 32 27.95 -26.44 -8.23
C MET A 32 29.44 -26.09 -8.10
N ASP A 33 30.12 -25.89 -9.23
CA ASP A 33 31.55 -25.54 -9.27
C ASP A 33 31.81 -24.02 -9.36
N ARG A 34 30.76 -23.19 -9.28
CA ARG A 34 30.91 -21.74 -9.32
C ARG A 34 31.32 -21.21 -7.95
N TYR A 35 32.33 -20.33 -7.95
CA TYR A 35 32.67 -19.54 -6.78
C TYR A 35 31.55 -18.53 -6.47
N PRO A 36 31.31 -18.17 -5.19
CA PRO A 36 30.28 -17.19 -4.81
C PRO A 36 30.39 -15.87 -5.59
N ALA A 37 31.61 -15.37 -5.83
CA ALA A 37 31.86 -14.16 -6.61
C ALA A 37 31.41 -14.23 -8.08
N LYS A 38 31.11 -15.42 -8.62
CA LYS A 38 30.59 -15.64 -9.98
C LYS A 38 29.06 -15.83 -10.01
N MET A 39 28.38 -15.60 -8.90
CA MET A 39 26.93 -15.71 -8.76
C MET A 39 26.32 -14.33 -8.51
N SER A 40 25.09 -14.09 -8.99
CA SER A 40 24.34 -12.88 -8.66
C SER A 40 23.99 -12.84 -7.17
N GLY A 41 23.67 -11.64 -6.63
CA GLY A 41 23.29 -11.49 -5.22
C GLY A 41 22.12 -12.41 -4.82
N GLY A 42 21.07 -12.48 -5.65
CA GLY A 42 19.95 -13.39 -5.43
C GLY A 42 20.35 -14.88 -5.46
N GLN A 43 21.27 -15.28 -6.35
CA GLN A 43 21.79 -16.66 -6.39
C GLN A 43 22.58 -17.00 -5.12
N GLN A 44 23.45 -16.09 -4.66
CA GLN A 44 24.22 -16.29 -3.43
C GLN A 44 23.31 -16.44 -2.21
N GLN A 45 22.23 -15.67 -2.14
CA GLN A 45 21.27 -15.79 -1.04
C GLN A 45 20.46 -17.08 -1.09
N ARG A 46 20.01 -17.53 -2.27
CA ARG A 46 19.39 -18.86 -2.44
C ARG A 46 20.32 -19.96 -1.89
N ILE A 47 21.61 -19.92 -2.24
CA ILE A 47 22.61 -20.85 -1.69
C ILE A 47 22.79 -20.69 -0.17
N GLY A 48 22.80 -19.45 0.33
CA GLY A 48 22.85 -19.15 1.76
C GLY A 48 21.71 -19.79 2.53
N PHE A 49 20.49 -19.72 2.00
CA PHE A 49 19.31 -20.38 2.54
C PHE A 49 19.42 -21.92 2.48
N LEU A 50 19.80 -22.47 1.32
CA LEU A 50 20.01 -23.92 1.19
C LEU A 50 21.05 -24.47 2.17
N ARG A 51 22.08 -23.69 2.49
CA ARG A 51 23.09 -24.07 3.48
C ARG A 51 22.47 -24.27 4.87
N ALA A 52 21.45 -23.51 5.24
CA ALA A 52 20.71 -23.71 6.49
C ALA A 52 19.90 -25.03 6.45
N LEU A 53 19.38 -25.41 5.28
CA LEU A 53 18.62 -26.65 5.06
C LEU A 53 19.47 -27.90 4.85
N ALA A 54 20.76 -27.75 4.57
CA ALA A 54 21.66 -28.83 4.20
C ALA A 54 21.70 -29.96 5.25
N ALA A 55 21.64 -29.61 6.53
CA ALA A 55 21.65 -30.55 7.65
C ALA A 55 20.26 -31.05 8.08
N ASP A 56 19.21 -30.75 7.30
CA ASP A 56 17.80 -31.06 7.58
C ASP A 56 17.37 -30.74 9.04
N PRO A 57 17.62 -29.51 9.53
CA PRO A 57 17.31 -29.18 10.91
C PRO A 57 15.78 -29.13 11.13
N PRO A 58 15.29 -29.40 12.36
CA PRO A 58 13.87 -29.25 12.69
C PRO A 58 13.45 -27.78 12.80
N ILE A 59 14.39 -26.89 13.13
CA ILE A 59 14.18 -25.45 13.31
C ILE A 59 15.22 -24.68 12.51
N ILE A 60 14.77 -23.64 11.82
CA ILE A 60 15.60 -22.74 11.02
C ILE A 60 15.48 -21.34 11.62
N LEU A 61 16.63 -20.73 11.92
CA LEU A 61 16.72 -19.36 12.39
C LEU A 61 17.27 -18.50 11.26
N LEU A 62 16.59 -17.39 10.95
CA LEU A 62 16.99 -16.45 9.91
C LEU A 62 17.08 -15.05 10.53
N ASP A 63 18.22 -14.39 10.38
CA ASP A 63 18.44 -13.03 10.88
C ASP A 63 18.49 -12.08 9.69
N GLU A 64 17.47 -11.22 9.57
CA GLU A 64 17.24 -10.30 8.45
C GLU A 64 17.53 -10.90 7.06
N PRO A 65 16.86 -12.01 6.68
CA PRO A 65 17.22 -12.76 5.45
C PRO A 65 17.05 -11.96 4.15
N PHE A 66 16.33 -10.83 4.20
CA PHE A 66 15.91 -10.04 3.04
C PHE A 66 16.50 -8.62 2.99
N GLY A 67 17.15 -8.16 4.06
CA GLY A 67 17.50 -6.74 4.23
C GLY A 67 18.48 -6.19 3.18
N ALA A 68 19.32 -7.06 2.60
CA ALA A 68 20.35 -6.67 1.62
C ALA A 68 19.88 -6.76 0.15
N LEU A 69 18.60 -7.01 -0.10
CA LEU A 69 18.06 -7.20 -1.45
C LEU A 69 17.36 -5.96 -2.01
N ASP A 70 17.45 -5.83 -3.34
CA ASP A 70 16.56 -4.96 -4.09
C ASP A 70 15.09 -5.44 -3.98
N PRO A 71 14.10 -4.53 -4.13
CA PRO A 71 12.70 -4.85 -3.91
C PRO A 71 12.16 -6.03 -4.74
N VAL A 72 12.58 -6.14 -6.02
CA VAL A 72 12.08 -7.18 -6.93
C VAL A 72 12.62 -8.55 -6.52
N THR A 73 13.93 -8.64 -6.27
CA THR A 73 14.56 -9.89 -5.81
C THR A 73 14.07 -10.30 -4.43
N ARG A 74 13.80 -9.32 -3.56
CA ARG A 74 13.23 -9.53 -2.23
C ARG A 74 11.90 -10.23 -2.31
N ASP A 75 10.96 -9.67 -3.06
CA ASP A 75 9.58 -10.18 -3.11
C ASP A 75 9.53 -11.64 -3.60
N SER A 76 10.27 -11.93 -4.68
CA SER A 76 10.44 -13.28 -5.22
C SER A 76 11.00 -14.27 -4.19
N LEU A 77 11.98 -13.85 -3.38
CA LEU A 77 12.56 -14.71 -2.35
C LEU A 77 11.62 -14.95 -1.17
N GLN A 78 10.76 -14.00 -0.83
CA GLN A 78 9.75 -14.16 0.21
C GLN A 78 8.69 -15.18 -0.18
N ASP A 79 8.21 -15.13 -1.43
CA ASP A 79 7.24 -16.11 -1.95
C ASP A 79 7.84 -17.51 -2.03
N GLU A 80 9.11 -17.59 -2.44
CA GLU A 80 9.83 -18.85 -2.47
C GLU A 80 10.04 -19.39 -1.05
N LEU A 81 10.36 -18.55 -0.06
CA LEU A 81 10.45 -18.97 1.33
C LEU A 81 9.12 -19.51 1.86
N LYS A 82 8.00 -18.83 1.57
CA LYS A 82 6.66 -19.26 1.97
C LYS A 82 6.27 -20.59 1.33
N ARG A 83 6.62 -20.80 0.05
CA ARG A 83 6.44 -22.09 -0.62
C ARG A 83 7.29 -23.18 0.03
N LEU A 84 8.58 -22.91 0.25
CA LEU A 84 9.52 -23.87 0.83
C LEU A 84 9.16 -24.24 2.26
N GLN A 85 8.68 -23.29 3.06
CA GLN A 85 8.18 -23.56 4.41
C GLN A 85 7.04 -24.59 4.38
N LYS A 86 6.09 -24.44 3.45
CA LYS A 86 4.98 -25.39 3.27
C LYS A 86 5.44 -26.77 2.81
N GLU A 87 6.39 -26.82 1.89
CA GLU A 87 6.93 -28.09 1.36
C GLU A 87 7.78 -28.85 2.38
N LEU A 88 8.62 -28.13 3.14
CA LEU A 88 9.59 -28.73 4.05
C LEU A 88 8.99 -29.06 5.43
N ASN A 89 7.85 -28.44 5.77
CA ASN A 89 7.15 -28.61 7.05
C ASN A 89 8.09 -28.48 8.27
N LYS A 90 8.95 -27.45 8.23
CA LYS A 90 9.92 -27.12 9.29
C LYS A 90 9.51 -25.84 10.00
N THR A 91 9.86 -25.74 11.28
CA THR A 91 9.64 -24.49 12.02
C THR A 91 10.68 -23.45 11.59
N MET A 92 10.22 -22.30 11.13
CA MET A 92 11.07 -21.17 10.77
C MET A 92 10.81 -20.03 11.76
N VAL A 93 11.88 -19.50 12.34
CA VAL A 93 11.85 -18.26 13.11
C VAL A 93 12.76 -17.29 12.39
N PHE A 94 12.19 -16.21 11.88
CA PHE A 94 12.98 -15.16 11.27
C PHE A 94 12.79 -13.85 12.03
N VAL A 95 13.87 -13.08 12.09
CA VAL A 95 13.89 -11.74 12.65
C VAL A 95 13.95 -10.76 11.49
N THR A 96 13.07 -9.76 11.53
CA THR A 96 13.06 -8.65 10.59
C THR A 96 12.66 -7.39 11.33
N HIS A 97 13.15 -6.25 10.84
CA HIS A 97 12.67 -4.94 11.26
C HIS A 97 11.51 -4.45 10.38
N ASP A 98 11.12 -5.20 9.34
CA ASP A 98 10.08 -4.84 8.39
C ASP A 98 8.79 -5.63 8.66
N MET A 99 7.73 -4.90 8.99
CA MET A 99 6.44 -5.48 9.34
C MET A 99 5.75 -6.12 8.12
N ASP A 100 5.96 -5.60 6.91
CA ASP A 100 5.31 -6.14 5.71
C ASP A 100 5.84 -7.55 5.39
N GLU A 101 7.14 -7.79 5.62
CA GLU A 101 7.75 -9.11 5.50
C GLU A 101 7.16 -10.09 6.53
N ALA A 102 6.99 -9.63 7.77
CA ALA A 102 6.40 -10.41 8.84
C ALA A 102 4.94 -10.79 8.50
N ILE A 103 4.15 -9.84 8.00
CA ILE A 103 2.75 -10.07 7.60
C ILE A 103 2.67 -11.01 6.39
N LYS A 104 3.54 -10.86 5.39
CA LYS A 104 3.49 -11.67 4.16
C LYS A 104 3.82 -13.14 4.44
N ILE A 105 4.77 -13.42 5.33
CA ILE A 105 5.37 -14.74 5.47
C ILE A 105 4.93 -15.48 6.74
N ALA A 106 4.77 -14.77 7.86
CA ALA A 106 4.65 -15.41 9.16
C ALA A 106 3.23 -15.88 9.47
N ASP A 107 3.11 -17.07 10.06
CA ASP A 107 1.86 -17.55 10.62
C ASP A 107 1.53 -16.84 11.95
N ARG A 108 2.57 -16.43 12.70
CA ARG A 108 2.48 -15.68 13.96
C ARG A 108 3.63 -14.68 14.05
N ILE A 109 3.36 -13.52 14.64
CA ILE A 109 4.32 -12.43 14.78
C ILE A 109 4.51 -12.12 16.28
N VAL A 110 5.77 -11.98 16.69
CA VAL A 110 6.14 -11.46 18.02
C VAL A 110 6.75 -10.07 17.82
N ILE A 111 6.08 -9.04 18.31
CA ILE A 111 6.59 -7.67 18.30
C ILE A 111 7.33 -7.43 19.61
N MET A 112 8.56 -6.95 19.53
CA MET A 112 9.39 -6.63 20.70
C MET A 112 9.77 -5.16 20.72
N ASN A 113 9.81 -4.57 21.91
CA ASN A 113 10.33 -3.22 22.16
C ASN A 113 11.17 -3.23 23.43
N GLU A 114 12.37 -2.67 23.39
CA GLU A 114 13.30 -2.61 24.54
C GLU A 114 13.51 -3.97 25.24
N GLY A 115 13.51 -5.06 24.46
CA GLY A 115 13.68 -6.43 24.97
C GLY A 115 12.41 -7.04 25.59
N GLN A 116 11.27 -6.34 25.58
CA GLN A 116 10.00 -6.86 26.04
C GLN A 116 9.08 -7.22 24.88
N ILE A 117 8.33 -8.32 25.01
CA ILE A 117 7.27 -8.66 24.06
C ILE A 117 6.11 -7.69 24.27
N VAL A 118 5.78 -6.96 23.22
CA VAL A 118 4.69 -5.98 23.21
C VAL A 118 3.39 -6.64 22.77
N GLN A 119 3.46 -7.46 21.72
CA GLN A 119 2.31 -8.19 21.19
C GLN A 119 2.78 -9.50 20.57
N TYR A 120 1.96 -10.55 20.70
CA TYR A 120 2.18 -11.83 20.07
C TYR A 120 0.85 -12.36 19.54
N ASP A 121 0.67 -12.33 18.22
CA ASP A 121 -0.59 -12.77 17.61
C ASP A 121 -0.41 -13.18 16.14
N THR A 122 -1.52 -13.53 15.49
CA THR A 122 -1.57 -13.67 14.04
C THR A 122 -1.41 -12.30 13.36
N PRO A 123 -0.96 -12.27 12.08
CA PRO A 123 -0.91 -11.03 11.31
C PRO A 123 -2.26 -10.28 11.29
N GLU A 124 -3.36 -11.02 11.14
CA GLU A 124 -4.72 -10.47 11.09
C GLU A 124 -5.09 -9.74 12.38
N GLU A 125 -4.83 -10.34 13.53
CA GLU A 125 -5.18 -9.76 14.83
C GLU A 125 -4.30 -8.56 15.17
N ILE A 126 -3.01 -8.59 14.80
CA ILE A 126 -2.10 -7.44 14.94
C ILE A 126 -2.58 -6.24 14.11
N LEU A 127 -3.14 -6.48 12.93
CA LEU A 127 -3.67 -5.44 12.05
C LEU A 127 -5.00 -4.86 12.54
N LEU A 128 -5.89 -5.70 13.08
CA LEU A 128 -7.22 -5.28 13.53
C LEU A 128 -7.19 -4.67 14.93
N ASN A 129 -6.38 -5.25 15.82
CA ASN A 129 -6.34 -4.93 17.25
C ASN A 129 -4.89 -4.74 17.71
N PRO A 130 -4.21 -3.65 17.31
CA PRO A 130 -2.87 -3.35 17.79
C PRO A 130 -2.88 -3.10 19.30
N ALA A 131 -1.95 -3.73 20.03
CA ALA A 131 -1.94 -3.73 21.49
C ALA A 131 -1.71 -2.35 22.11
N ASN A 132 -1.01 -1.45 21.40
CA ASN A 132 -0.77 -0.07 21.83
C ASN A 132 -0.35 0.83 20.66
N GLN A 133 -0.18 2.12 20.94
CA GLN A 133 0.27 3.12 19.96
C GLN A 133 1.64 2.82 19.35
N PHE A 134 2.52 2.07 20.02
CA PHE A 134 3.80 1.68 19.43
C PHE A 134 3.56 0.70 18.30
N VAL A 135 2.76 -0.35 18.52
CA VAL A 135 2.40 -1.33 17.48
C VAL A 135 1.64 -0.65 16.35
N GLU A 136 0.67 0.20 16.67
CA GLU A 136 -0.10 0.97 15.67
C GLU A 136 0.81 1.85 14.80
N LYS A 137 1.76 2.57 15.41
CA LYS A 137 2.77 3.35 14.67
C LYS A 137 3.75 2.49 13.92
N PHE A 138 4.09 1.30 14.41
CA PHE A 138 5.03 0.39 13.75
C PHE A 138 4.42 -0.19 12.46
N ILE A 139 3.16 -0.63 12.53
CA ILE A 139 2.35 -1.03 11.38
C ILE A 139 2.13 0.17 10.43
N GLY A 140 1.75 1.33 10.99
CA GLY A 140 1.47 2.54 10.23
C GLY A 140 2.69 3.21 9.58
N LYS A 141 3.89 3.03 10.14
CA LYS A 141 5.14 3.58 9.58
C LYS A 141 5.64 2.83 8.35
N HIS A 142 5.35 1.54 8.20
CA HIS A 142 5.88 0.75 7.06
C HIS A 142 4.98 0.76 5.82
N ARG A 143 3.70 1.12 5.94
CA ARG A 143 2.86 1.49 4.78
C ARG A 143 3.41 2.68 3.97
N LEU A 144 4.36 3.43 4.54
CA LEU A 144 5.00 4.60 3.95
C LEU A 144 6.19 4.27 3.04
N SER A 145 6.75 3.05 3.11
CA SER A 145 8.03 2.74 2.46
C SER A 145 7.93 2.47 0.95
N ASN A 146 6.77 2.03 0.46
CA ASN A 146 6.59 1.61 -0.94
C ASN A 146 5.43 2.30 -1.68
N GLY A 147 5.16 3.58 -1.36
CA GLY A 147 4.43 4.49 -2.26
C GLY A 147 2.89 4.43 -2.19
N ASN A 148 2.31 4.56 -0.99
CA ASN A 148 0.87 4.70 -0.80
C ASN A 148 0.44 6.07 -0.32
N VAL A 149 -0.72 6.50 -0.84
CA VAL A 149 -1.35 7.77 -0.53
C VAL A 149 -1.87 7.81 0.90
N ASN A 150 -1.35 8.73 1.72
CA ASN A 150 -1.76 8.87 3.13
C ASN A 150 -2.67 10.05 3.36
N THR A 151 -2.47 11.12 2.59
CA THR A 151 -3.17 12.38 2.78
C THR A 151 -4.11 12.67 1.63
N VAL A 152 -5.13 13.47 1.91
CA VAL A 152 -6.04 14.00 0.88
C VAL A 152 -5.25 14.72 -0.22
N SER A 153 -4.15 15.40 0.12
CA SER A 153 -3.32 16.12 -0.85
C SER A 153 -2.73 15.24 -1.95
N GLU A 154 -2.54 13.95 -1.67
CA GLU A 154 -1.93 12.97 -2.57
C GLU A 154 -2.98 12.27 -3.48
N ILE A 155 -4.27 12.26 -3.10
CA ILE A 155 -5.39 11.72 -3.92
C ILE A 155 -6.26 12.80 -4.57
N MET A 156 -6.14 14.06 -4.14
CA MET A 156 -6.97 15.14 -4.66
C MET A 156 -6.52 15.56 -6.05
N ARG A 157 -7.48 16.03 -6.84
CA ARG A 157 -7.18 16.80 -8.05
C ARG A 157 -7.05 18.27 -7.67
N SER A 158 -5.85 18.80 -7.87
CA SER A 158 -5.55 20.22 -7.67
C SER A 158 -6.25 21.09 -8.71
N ASN A 159 -6.50 22.35 -8.34
CA ASN A 159 -7.10 23.36 -9.22
C ASN A 159 -8.50 22.98 -9.76
N PRO A 160 -9.47 22.72 -8.86
CA PRO A 160 -10.80 22.34 -9.27
C PRO A 160 -11.54 23.52 -9.90
N ILE A 161 -12.56 23.20 -10.70
CA ILE A 161 -13.33 24.21 -11.41
C ILE A 161 -14.32 24.86 -10.44
N THR A 162 -14.16 26.16 -10.22
CA THR A 162 -15.04 26.98 -9.38
C THR A 162 -15.85 27.96 -10.22
N ILE A 163 -16.94 28.46 -9.65
CA ILE A 163 -17.75 29.56 -10.19
C ILE A 163 -18.20 30.48 -9.05
N ARG A 164 -18.37 31.77 -9.32
CA ARG A 164 -18.79 32.73 -8.30
C ARG A 164 -20.31 32.71 -8.13
N GLU A 165 -20.76 32.97 -6.91
CA GLU A 165 -22.19 33.02 -6.58
C GLU A 165 -22.97 34.10 -7.37
N ASN A 166 -22.29 35.15 -7.81
CA ASN A 166 -22.88 36.23 -8.61
C ASN A 166 -23.00 35.90 -10.11
N ASN A 167 -22.58 34.71 -10.55
CA ASN A 167 -22.65 34.33 -11.97
C ASN A 167 -24.04 33.84 -12.35
N GLY A 168 -24.46 34.14 -13.59
CA GLY A 168 -25.73 33.66 -14.13
C GLY A 168 -25.74 32.17 -14.44
N LEU A 169 -26.88 31.50 -14.27
CA LEU A 169 -27.01 30.05 -14.44
C LEU A 169 -26.67 29.54 -15.86
N ALA A 170 -26.87 30.37 -16.89
CA ALA A 170 -26.45 30.01 -18.26
C ALA A 170 -24.94 29.77 -18.36
N ARG A 171 -24.14 30.54 -17.61
CA ARG A 171 -22.68 30.36 -17.53
C ARG A 171 -22.33 29.08 -16.79
N VAL A 172 -23.03 28.78 -15.69
CA VAL A 172 -22.88 27.53 -14.92
C VAL A 172 -23.09 26.32 -15.84
N ILE A 173 -24.21 26.29 -16.57
CA ILE A 173 -24.56 25.19 -17.49
C ILE A 173 -23.53 25.07 -18.61
N SER A 174 -23.15 26.19 -19.23
CA SER A 174 -22.12 26.19 -20.28
C SER A 174 -20.76 25.68 -19.78
N GLN A 175 -20.39 26.01 -18.54
CA GLN A 175 -19.15 25.57 -17.92
C GLN A 175 -19.21 24.07 -17.55
N MET A 176 -20.33 23.60 -17.00
CA MET A 176 -20.58 22.16 -16.76
C MET A 176 -20.48 21.36 -18.06
N GLN A 177 -21.14 21.82 -19.13
CA GLN A 177 -21.14 21.15 -20.43
C GLN A 177 -19.75 21.12 -21.07
N SER A 178 -19.07 22.27 -21.13
CA SER A 178 -17.74 22.39 -21.77
C SER A 178 -16.66 21.59 -21.02
N LYS A 179 -16.78 21.49 -19.70
CA LYS A 179 -15.83 20.76 -18.84
C LYS A 179 -16.26 19.32 -18.55
N ARG A 180 -17.44 18.91 -19.01
CA ARG A 180 -18.03 17.56 -18.80
C ARG A 180 -18.11 17.17 -17.33
N ILE A 181 -18.59 18.06 -16.48
CA ILE A 181 -18.77 17.84 -15.04
C ILE A 181 -20.23 18.00 -14.66
N SER A 182 -20.69 17.23 -13.67
CA SER A 182 -22.07 17.25 -13.16
C SER A 182 -22.25 18.11 -11.91
N THR A 183 -21.17 18.56 -11.28
CA THR A 183 -21.18 19.39 -10.07
C THR A 183 -20.14 20.50 -10.18
N LEU A 184 -20.49 21.72 -9.77
CA LEU A 184 -19.60 22.87 -9.68
C LEU A 184 -19.42 23.33 -8.24
N LEU A 185 -18.21 23.80 -7.93
CA LEU A 185 -17.86 24.39 -6.64
C LEU A 185 -18.17 25.89 -6.67
N ILE A 186 -18.91 26.36 -5.68
CA ILE A 186 -19.29 27.76 -5.55
C ILE A 186 -18.34 28.46 -4.57
N VAL A 187 -17.83 29.60 -4.99
CA VAL A 187 -17.00 30.47 -4.16
C VAL A 187 -17.57 31.88 -4.10
N ASP A 188 -17.23 32.61 -3.03
CA ASP A 188 -17.58 34.02 -2.87
C ASP A 188 -16.64 34.96 -3.67
N GLU A 189 -16.76 36.26 -3.44
CA GLU A 189 -15.91 37.26 -4.09
C GLU A 189 -14.42 37.16 -3.69
N HIS A 190 -14.11 36.54 -2.55
CA HIS A 190 -12.79 36.34 -1.99
C HIS A 190 -12.23 34.92 -2.24
N ASN A 191 -12.85 34.14 -3.13
CA ASN A 191 -12.52 32.74 -3.42
C ASN A 191 -12.69 31.77 -2.23
N LYS A 192 -13.48 32.16 -1.22
CA LYS A 192 -13.82 31.29 -0.10
C LYS A 192 -14.93 30.33 -0.51
N TYR A 193 -14.83 29.09 -0.07
CA TYR A 193 -15.79 28.05 -0.39
C TYR A 193 -17.16 28.33 0.26
N VAL A 194 -18.21 28.32 -0.56
CA VAL A 194 -19.60 28.56 -0.14
C VAL A 194 -20.42 27.27 -0.19
N GLY A 195 -20.24 26.45 -1.23
CA GLY A 195 -20.93 25.17 -1.37
C GLY A 195 -20.84 24.59 -2.77
N THR A 196 -21.77 23.72 -3.13
CA THR A 196 -21.78 23.05 -4.45
C THR A 196 -23.14 23.11 -5.13
N VAL A 197 -23.14 23.14 -6.47
CA VAL A 197 -24.35 23.02 -7.29
C VAL A 197 -24.21 21.82 -8.22
N GLY A 198 -25.10 20.85 -8.06
CA GLY A 198 -25.24 19.69 -8.93
C GLY A 198 -26.22 19.94 -10.07
N ILE A 199 -26.13 19.13 -11.13
CA ILE A 199 -27.05 19.20 -12.27
C ILE A 199 -28.50 18.92 -11.87
N GLU A 200 -28.75 18.09 -10.85
CA GLU A 200 -30.11 17.81 -10.36
C GLU A 200 -30.80 19.08 -9.85
N ALA A 201 -30.04 19.97 -9.20
CA ALA A 201 -30.56 21.25 -8.72
C ALA A 201 -30.94 22.21 -9.87
N LEU A 202 -30.43 21.96 -11.09
CA LEU A 202 -30.67 22.78 -12.27
C LEU A 202 -31.82 22.25 -13.15
N ILE A 203 -32.14 20.96 -13.09
CA ILE A 203 -32.99 20.29 -14.10
C ILE A 203 -34.43 20.84 -14.19
N ASP A 204 -34.95 21.55 -13.17
CA ASP A 204 -36.30 22.15 -13.21
C ASP A 204 -36.38 23.59 -12.68
N LYS A 205 -35.27 24.17 -12.23
CA LYS A 205 -35.24 25.47 -11.53
C LYS A 205 -34.69 26.63 -12.37
N VAL A 206 -34.19 26.38 -13.58
CA VAL A 206 -33.49 27.39 -14.39
C VAL A 206 -34.47 28.33 -15.09
N LYS A 207 -34.44 29.61 -14.74
CA LYS A 207 -35.12 30.69 -15.46
C LYS A 207 -34.10 31.69 -16.03
N PRO A 208 -34.42 32.38 -17.14
CA PRO A 208 -33.56 33.45 -17.66
C PRO A 208 -33.32 34.53 -16.59
N GLY A 209 -32.06 34.92 -16.41
CA GLY A 209 -31.65 35.98 -15.49
C GLY A 209 -31.35 35.55 -14.05
N MET A 210 -31.55 34.27 -13.69
CA MET A 210 -31.18 33.76 -12.37
C MET A 210 -29.67 33.71 -12.18
N LEU A 211 -29.23 33.98 -10.95
CA LEU A 211 -27.87 33.86 -10.46
C LEU A 211 -27.70 32.56 -9.66
N VAL A 212 -26.45 32.17 -9.43
CA VAL A 212 -26.12 31.03 -8.56
C VAL A 212 -26.60 31.29 -7.13
N SER A 213 -26.49 32.52 -6.63
CA SER A 213 -27.01 32.94 -5.33
C SER A 213 -28.52 32.74 -5.14
N ASP A 214 -29.27 32.62 -6.24
CA ASP A 214 -30.73 32.39 -6.20
C ASP A 214 -31.08 30.90 -6.03
N LEU A 215 -30.08 30.01 -6.05
CA LEU A 215 -30.25 28.58 -5.80
C LEU A 215 -30.03 28.25 -4.33
N GLU A 216 -30.69 27.19 -3.85
CA GLU A 216 -30.35 26.58 -2.57
C GLU A 216 -28.98 25.89 -2.70
N ILE A 217 -27.95 26.55 -2.19
CA ILE A 217 -26.59 26.03 -2.15
C ILE A 217 -26.46 25.11 -0.94
N GLU A 218 -26.24 23.82 -1.18
CA GLU A 218 -25.88 22.89 -0.11
C GLU A 218 -24.45 23.17 0.36
N SER A 219 -24.31 23.59 1.61
CA SER A 219 -23.01 23.62 2.29
C SER A 219 -22.60 22.17 2.57
N ARG A 220 -21.65 21.65 1.79
CA ARG A 220 -21.09 20.32 1.99
C ARG A 220 -19.85 20.39 2.86
N VAL A 221 -19.63 19.33 3.64
CA VAL A 221 -18.42 19.13 4.45
C VAL A 221 -17.19 19.21 3.55
N SER A 222 -16.22 20.04 3.95
CA SER A 222 -14.89 20.08 3.35
C SER A 222 -13.87 19.39 4.26
N VAL A 223 -12.74 18.97 3.67
CA VAL A 223 -11.61 18.38 4.38
C VAL A 223 -10.34 19.17 4.13
N SER A 224 -9.35 19.04 5.02
CA SER A 224 -8.02 19.63 4.83
C SER A 224 -7.16 18.76 3.91
N PRO A 225 -6.22 19.34 3.14
CA PRO A 225 -5.23 18.56 2.38
C PRO A 225 -4.42 17.59 3.25
N ALA A 226 -4.22 17.92 4.53
CA ALA A 226 -3.48 17.09 5.48
C ALA A 226 -4.34 15.97 6.11
N SER A 227 -5.66 15.96 5.88
CA SER A 227 -6.57 14.93 6.39
C SER A 227 -6.25 13.55 5.81
N SER A 228 -6.69 12.49 6.50
CA SER A 228 -6.47 11.12 6.05
C SER A 228 -7.22 10.82 4.76
N ALA A 229 -6.53 10.22 3.79
CA ALA A 229 -7.14 9.72 2.56
C ALA A 229 -8.23 8.66 2.85
N LYS A 230 -8.06 7.87 3.91
CA LYS A 230 -9.03 6.84 4.34
C LYS A 230 -10.32 7.49 4.87
N GLU A 231 -10.21 8.54 5.67
CA GLU A 231 -11.39 9.27 6.16
C GLU A 231 -12.16 9.93 5.02
N ALA A 232 -11.44 10.51 4.04
CA ALA A 232 -12.06 11.07 2.84
C ALA A 232 -12.80 10.01 2.01
N PHE A 233 -12.24 8.78 1.91
CA PHE A 233 -12.92 7.65 1.27
C PHE A 233 -14.20 7.26 2.01
N ASP A 234 -14.12 7.14 3.34
CA ASP A 234 -15.26 6.80 4.17
C ASP A 234 -16.40 7.81 4.01
N LEU A 235 -16.10 9.11 3.94
CA LEU A 235 -17.10 10.16 3.70
C LEU A 235 -17.74 10.03 2.30
N LEU A 236 -16.95 9.79 1.26
CA LEU A 236 -17.46 9.63 -0.11
C LEU A 236 -18.40 8.42 -0.26
N VAL A 237 -18.12 7.32 0.44
CA VAL A 237 -18.90 6.08 0.35
C VAL A 237 -20.10 6.09 1.29
N LYS A 238 -19.90 6.41 2.58
CA LYS A 238 -20.96 6.36 3.60
C LYS A 238 -22.04 7.40 3.35
N ASP A 239 -21.63 8.63 3.03
CA ASP A 239 -22.56 9.74 2.84
C ASP A 239 -23.03 9.86 1.37
N ARG A 240 -22.69 8.86 0.54
CA ARG A 240 -23.03 8.79 -0.89
C ARG A 240 -22.67 10.06 -1.67
N MET A 241 -21.62 10.75 -1.25
CA MET A 241 -21.15 11.97 -1.90
C MET A 241 -20.41 11.63 -3.21
N ASP A 242 -20.59 12.46 -4.23
CA ASP A 242 -19.88 12.29 -5.50
C ASP A 242 -18.53 13.01 -5.54
N ILE A 243 -18.44 14.11 -4.80
CA ILE A 243 -17.23 14.90 -4.63
C ILE A 243 -17.06 15.30 -3.16
N LEU A 244 -15.81 15.37 -2.73
CA LEU A 244 -15.41 15.92 -1.44
C LEU A 244 -14.50 17.12 -1.70
N VAL A 245 -14.88 18.27 -1.14
CA VAL A 245 -14.16 19.53 -1.38
C VAL A 245 -12.98 19.63 -0.43
N VAL A 246 -11.83 20.03 -0.95
CA VAL A 246 -10.61 20.21 -0.16
C VAL A 246 -10.34 21.69 0.00
N THR A 247 -10.30 22.16 1.25
CA THR A 247 -10.08 23.57 1.59
C THR A 247 -8.85 23.75 2.48
N ASN A 248 -8.14 24.87 2.32
CA ASN A 248 -7.09 25.26 3.25
C ASN A 248 -7.67 25.84 4.56
N ASP A 249 -6.79 26.22 5.49
CA ASP A 249 -7.17 26.79 6.80
C ASP A 249 -7.92 28.13 6.67
N GLU A 250 -7.79 28.82 5.54
CA GLU A 250 -8.52 30.03 5.24
C GLU A 250 -9.84 29.77 4.49
N ASN A 251 -10.31 28.52 4.39
CA ASN A 251 -11.51 28.11 3.65
C ASN A 251 -11.47 28.37 2.13
N GLU A 252 -10.28 28.39 1.52
CA GLU A 252 -10.12 28.47 0.07
C GLU A 252 -10.09 27.08 -0.54
N VAL A 253 -10.74 26.92 -1.69
CA VAL A 253 -10.75 25.65 -2.42
C VAL A 253 -9.37 25.40 -3.04
N VAL A 254 -8.70 24.34 -2.60
CA VAL A 254 -7.38 23.93 -3.12
C VAL A 254 -7.44 22.64 -3.94
N GLY A 255 -8.50 21.84 -3.78
CA GLY A 255 -8.64 20.57 -4.46
C GLY A 255 -10.03 19.95 -4.37
N VAL A 256 -10.20 18.84 -5.08
CA VAL A 256 -11.38 17.99 -4.98
C VAL A 256 -10.97 16.51 -5.00
N VAL A 257 -11.60 15.71 -4.16
CA VAL A 257 -11.50 14.24 -4.22
C VAL A 257 -12.79 13.70 -4.83
N THR A 258 -12.67 12.79 -5.79
CA THR A 258 -13.81 12.12 -6.41
C THR A 258 -13.65 10.61 -6.30
N LYS A 259 -14.74 9.86 -6.46
CA LYS A 259 -14.68 8.39 -6.55
C LYS A 259 -13.67 7.94 -7.62
N THR A 260 -13.61 8.66 -8.75
CA THR A 260 -12.64 8.40 -9.82
C THR A 260 -11.20 8.64 -9.38
N SER A 261 -10.90 9.75 -8.71
CA SER A 261 -9.52 10.01 -8.25
C SER A 261 -9.05 9.00 -7.20
N MET A 262 -9.99 8.47 -6.39
CA MET A 262 -9.68 7.37 -5.47
C MET A 262 -9.45 6.05 -6.18
N VAL A 263 -10.24 5.71 -7.20
CA VAL A 263 -10.01 4.50 -8.00
C VAL A 263 -8.67 4.60 -8.74
N GLU A 264 -8.34 5.75 -9.33
CA GLU A 264 -7.03 5.99 -9.97
C GLU A 264 -5.88 5.83 -8.97
N SER A 265 -6.05 6.32 -7.74
CA SER A 265 -5.07 6.15 -6.67
C SER A 265 -5.00 4.73 -6.14
N LEU A 266 -6.08 3.97 -6.09
CA LEU A 266 -6.05 2.56 -5.66
C LEU A 266 -5.47 1.68 -6.76
N ALA A 267 -5.80 1.98 -8.02
CA ALA A 267 -5.30 1.25 -9.16
C ALA A 267 -3.80 1.50 -9.38
N SER A 268 -3.24 2.64 -8.99
CA SER A 268 -1.78 2.84 -9.00
C SER A 268 -1.04 2.02 -7.94
N VAL A 269 -1.76 1.55 -6.91
CA VAL A 269 -1.26 0.62 -5.88
C VAL A 269 -1.41 -0.81 -6.37
N VAL A 270 -2.59 -1.18 -6.88
CA VAL A 270 -2.90 -2.55 -7.36
C VAL A 270 -2.21 -2.88 -8.70
N TRP A 271 -2.12 -1.96 -9.65
CA TRP A 271 -1.42 -2.19 -10.93
C TRP A 271 0.10 -2.08 -10.83
N LYS A 272 0.63 -1.58 -9.70
CA LYS A 272 2.03 -1.84 -9.35
C LYS A 272 2.25 -3.29 -8.90
N GLU A 273 1.22 -3.96 -8.37
CA GLU A 273 1.27 -5.40 -8.06
C GLU A 273 1.10 -6.25 -9.35
N GLU A 274 0.19 -5.89 -10.27
CA GLU A 274 -0.02 -6.67 -11.53
C GLU A 274 1.04 -6.40 -12.63
N ALA A 275 1.77 -5.29 -12.61
CA ALA A 275 2.91 -5.09 -13.52
C ALA A 275 4.13 -5.97 -13.16
N HIS A 276 4.01 -6.75 -12.09
CA HIS A 276 4.98 -7.74 -11.62
C HIS A 276 4.49 -9.20 -11.73
N ASP A 277 3.31 -9.46 -12.32
CA ASP A 277 2.89 -10.80 -12.78
C ASP A 277 3.43 -11.10 -14.21
#